data_AF-A0A124E1K9-F1
#
_entry.id   AF-A0A124E1K9-F1
#
_cell.length_a   1.000
_cell.length_b   1.000
_cell.length_c   1.000
_cell.angle_alpha   90.00
_cell.angle_beta   90.00
_cell.angle_gamma   90.00
#
_symmetry.space_group_name_H-M   'P 1'
#
loop_
_entity.id
_entity.type
_entity.pdbx_description
1 polymer ?
#
loop_
_entity_poly.entity_id
_entity_poly.type
_entity_poly.pdbx_seq_one_letter_code
_entity_poly.pdbx_strand_id
1 'polypeptide(L)'
;MSVPQTDPPTDPFKATPHAAEDDRRGIAKWVRRLAVPIIIGWIAVVAILNTVVPQLEEVGKIRSVSMSPDSAPSVIAMKRVGENFKEFKSNSSAMVVLEADHQLGDAEHKFYDEMIKKLEADTKHVEHVQDMWGDPLTAAGAQSADGKSTYVQVYTAGNQGETLANESIESVQGIIDSLKPPPGLKVFVTGPAALSADQQIAGDRSLRMIEALTFCVIIVMMLLIYRSVVSVLLTLVMVVLGLAATRGAVAFLGYYEIIKLSTFATSLLVTLAIAAATDYAIFLIGRYQEARTRGMDREAAYYDMYHGTAHVILGSGLTIAGATFCLHFTKLPYFQTLGIPLAVGMVTLVVCALTLGPAVIAVATRFGKTLEPRRSARIRGWRKVGAAVVRWPGPILVSALALCLVGLVALPGYETNYNDRNYLPADLPANEGYAAADRHFNQARMNPELLLVESDHDLRNSADFLVIDKIAKAVFRTPGIGRVQAITRP
;
A
#
# COMPACT_ATOMS: atom_id res chain seq x y z
N MET A 1 -25.87 -31.47 63.64
CA MET A 1 -26.86 -30.90 62.71
C MET A 1 -26.13 -30.39 61.48
N SER A 2 -26.09 -31.20 60.43
CA SER A 2 -25.49 -30.85 59.13
C SER A 2 -26.61 -30.42 58.18
N VAL A 3 -26.59 -29.16 57.76
CA VAL A 3 -27.53 -28.62 56.77
C VAL A 3 -27.14 -29.17 55.38
N PRO A 4 -28.07 -29.74 54.60
CA PRO A 4 -27.77 -30.17 53.23
C PRO A 4 -27.65 -28.96 52.30
N GLN A 5 -26.53 -28.85 51.58
CA GLN A 5 -26.43 -27.96 50.41
C GLN A 5 -27.30 -28.52 49.29
N THR A 6 -28.40 -27.84 48.99
CA THR A 6 -29.18 -28.07 47.77
C THR A 6 -28.55 -27.25 46.65
N ASP A 7 -27.73 -27.88 45.81
CA ASP A 7 -27.40 -27.32 44.51
C ASP A 7 -28.70 -27.17 43.70
N PRO A 8 -28.93 -26.03 43.01
CA PRO A 8 -30.10 -25.88 42.15
C PRO A 8 -30.03 -26.92 41.02
N PRO A 9 -31.16 -27.53 40.61
CA PRO A 9 -31.17 -28.49 39.53
C PRO A 9 -30.74 -27.78 38.24
N THR A 10 -29.51 -28.03 37.80
CA THR A 10 -29.14 -27.77 36.41
C THR A 10 -29.81 -28.86 35.58
N ASP A 11 -31.08 -28.64 35.25
CA ASP A 11 -31.70 -29.37 34.16
C ASP A 11 -30.74 -29.29 32.96
N PRO A 12 -30.34 -30.41 32.34
CA PRO A 12 -29.62 -30.35 31.09
C PRO A 12 -30.52 -29.54 30.15
N PHE A 13 -29.99 -28.46 29.56
CA PHE A 13 -30.65 -27.77 28.46
C PHE A 13 -31.15 -28.85 27.51
N LYS A 14 -32.48 -29.08 27.50
CA LYS A 14 -33.11 -29.91 26.48
C LYS A 14 -32.71 -29.25 25.18
N ALA A 15 -31.78 -29.88 24.45
CA ALA A 15 -31.55 -29.55 23.07
C ALA A 15 -32.93 -29.70 22.42
N THR A 16 -33.58 -28.57 22.14
CA THR A 16 -34.66 -28.54 21.18
C THR A 16 -34.11 -29.29 19.96
N PRO A 17 -34.79 -30.33 19.47
CA PRO A 17 -34.41 -30.92 18.19
C PRO A 17 -34.62 -29.81 17.17
N HIS A 18 -33.57 -29.04 16.90
CA HIS A 18 -33.55 -28.07 15.81
C HIS A 18 -33.92 -28.86 14.56
N ALA A 19 -35.08 -28.51 14.00
CA ALA A 19 -35.65 -28.90 12.72
C ALA A 19 -34.63 -29.55 11.75
N ALA A 20 -34.39 -30.85 11.90
CA ALA A 20 -33.38 -31.56 11.12
C ALA A 20 -33.80 -31.79 9.65
N GLU A 21 -35.05 -31.47 9.31
CA GLU A 21 -35.62 -31.69 7.97
C GLU A 21 -35.80 -30.40 7.14
N ASP A 22 -35.98 -29.23 7.76
CA ASP A 22 -36.15 -27.96 7.01
C ASP A 22 -34.83 -27.23 6.68
N ASP A 23 -33.75 -27.54 7.40
CA ASP A 23 -32.43 -26.92 7.22
C ASP A 23 -31.66 -27.43 5.97
N ARG A 24 -32.28 -28.32 5.19
CA ARG A 24 -31.72 -28.90 3.96
C ARG A 24 -32.13 -28.15 2.69
N ARG A 25 -32.81 -27.01 2.80
CA ARG A 25 -33.32 -26.22 1.66
C ARG A 25 -32.53 -24.91 1.50
N GLY A 26 -32.27 -24.49 0.26
CA GLY A 26 -31.59 -23.22 -0.04
C GLY A 26 -30.23 -23.35 -0.75
N ILE A 27 -29.44 -22.27 -0.71
CA ILE A 27 -28.15 -22.12 -1.43
C ILE A 27 -27.15 -23.20 -1.02
N ALA A 28 -27.12 -23.59 0.27
CA ALA A 28 -26.24 -24.64 0.81
C ALA A 28 -26.36 -25.98 0.06
N LYS A 29 -27.59 -26.40 -0.27
CA LYS A 29 -27.83 -27.66 -0.99
C LYS A 29 -27.30 -27.61 -2.42
N TRP A 30 -27.50 -26.49 -3.10
CA TRP A 30 -26.99 -26.29 -4.45
C TRP A 30 -25.46 -26.23 -4.47
N VAL A 31 -24.84 -25.51 -3.53
CA VAL A 31 -23.38 -25.45 -3.40
C VAL A 31 -22.78 -26.83 -3.14
N ARG A 32 -23.40 -27.66 -2.29
CA ARG A 32 -22.94 -29.04 -2.06
C ARG A 32 -23.13 -29.95 -3.28
N ARG A 33 -24.27 -29.84 -3.97
CA ARG A 33 -24.57 -30.67 -5.16
C ARG A 33 -23.69 -30.32 -6.34
N LEU A 34 -23.45 -29.01 -6.55
CA LEU A 34 -22.64 -28.46 -7.61
C LEU A 34 -21.19 -28.20 -7.17
N ALA A 35 -20.72 -28.83 -6.08
CA ALA A 35 -19.41 -28.55 -5.52
C ALA A 35 -18.26 -28.69 -6.54
N VAL A 36 -18.26 -29.77 -7.33
CA VAL A 36 -17.25 -29.99 -8.37
C VAL A 36 -17.38 -28.94 -9.51
N PRO A 37 -18.56 -28.71 -10.10
CA PRO A 37 -18.76 -27.61 -11.05
C PRO A 37 -18.37 -26.23 -10.52
N ILE A 38 -18.63 -25.92 -9.25
CA ILE A 38 -18.27 -24.62 -8.64
C ILE A 38 -16.76 -24.47 -8.53
N ILE A 39 -16.06 -25.51 -8.06
CA ILE A 39 -14.59 -25.50 -8.00
C ILE A 39 -14.01 -25.33 -9.39
N ILE A 40 -14.48 -26.13 -10.37
CA ILE A 40 -14.02 -26.02 -11.76
C ILE A 40 -14.35 -24.65 -12.33
N GLY A 41 -15.54 -24.11 -12.06
CA GLY A 41 -15.96 -22.79 -12.49
C GLY A 41 -15.06 -21.69 -11.95
N TRP A 42 -14.71 -21.73 -10.66
CA TRP A 42 -13.76 -20.78 -10.08
C TRP A 42 -12.34 -20.95 -10.62
N ILE A 43 -11.87 -22.18 -10.80
CA ILE A 43 -10.57 -22.43 -11.43
C ILE A 43 -10.56 -21.88 -12.86
N ALA A 44 -11.65 -22.07 -13.62
CA ALA A 44 -11.80 -21.54 -14.96
C ALA A 44 -11.85 -20.00 -14.96
N VAL A 45 -12.61 -19.39 -14.04
CA VAL A 45 -12.65 -17.93 -13.87
C VAL A 45 -11.26 -17.40 -13.52
N VAL A 46 -10.55 -18.01 -12.59
CA VAL A 46 -9.17 -17.64 -12.24
C VAL A 46 -8.24 -17.80 -13.45
N ALA A 47 -8.32 -18.90 -14.18
CA ALA A 47 -7.51 -19.12 -15.37
C ALA A 47 -7.81 -18.09 -16.47
N ILE A 48 -9.08 -17.82 -16.75
CA ILE A 48 -9.51 -16.80 -17.73
C ILE A 48 -9.01 -15.42 -17.29
N LEU A 49 -9.25 -15.01 -16.05
CA LEU A 49 -8.83 -13.68 -15.57
C LEU A 49 -7.30 -13.50 -15.62
N ASN A 50 -6.51 -14.54 -15.32
CA ASN A 50 -5.05 -14.47 -15.38
C ASN A 50 -4.46 -14.67 -16.79
N THR A 51 -5.25 -15.05 -17.79
CA THR A 51 -4.80 -15.22 -19.19
C THR A 51 -5.23 -14.07 -20.08
N VAL A 52 -6.42 -13.51 -19.82
CA VAL A 52 -6.99 -12.39 -20.60
C VAL A 52 -6.34 -11.06 -20.22
N VAL A 53 -5.93 -10.92 -18.96
CA VAL A 53 -5.38 -9.68 -18.40
C VAL A 53 -4.07 -9.99 -17.67
N PRO A 54 -3.07 -9.09 -17.74
CA PRO A 54 -1.86 -9.20 -16.92
C PRO A 54 -2.17 -9.31 -15.42
N GLN A 55 -1.19 -9.74 -14.62
CA GLN A 55 -1.36 -9.84 -13.17
C GLN A 55 -1.65 -8.48 -12.55
N LEU A 56 -2.33 -8.47 -11.40
CA LEU A 56 -2.73 -7.25 -10.71
C LEU A 56 -1.55 -6.30 -10.46
N GLU A 57 -0.39 -6.85 -10.14
CA GLU A 57 0.84 -6.12 -9.89
C GLU A 57 1.32 -5.39 -11.16
N GLU A 58 1.18 -6.02 -12.32
CA GLU A 58 1.54 -5.45 -13.62
C GLU A 58 0.51 -4.43 -14.10
N VAL A 59 -0.79 -4.75 -13.98
CA VAL A 59 -1.87 -3.79 -14.29
C VAL A 59 -1.80 -2.57 -13.36
N GLY A 60 -1.53 -2.80 -12.07
CA GLY A 60 -1.37 -1.75 -11.07
C GLY A 60 -0.16 -0.87 -11.33
N LYS A 61 0.90 -1.41 -11.96
CA LYS A 61 2.01 -0.61 -12.48
C LYS A 61 1.54 0.19 -13.69
N ILE A 62 1.12 -0.47 -14.77
CA ILE A 62 0.75 0.16 -16.06
C ILE A 62 -0.32 1.26 -15.89
N ARG A 63 -1.28 1.05 -15.00
CA ARG A 63 -2.46 1.92 -14.76
C ARG A 63 -2.40 2.67 -13.43
N SER A 64 -1.20 2.83 -12.86
CA SER A 64 -1.03 3.62 -11.65
C SER A 64 -1.33 5.09 -11.92
N VAL A 65 -2.11 5.72 -11.04
CA VAL A 65 -2.48 7.15 -11.15
C VAL A 65 -1.64 8.04 -10.23
N SER A 66 -1.59 9.33 -10.54
CA SER A 66 -0.95 10.35 -9.69
C SER A 66 -1.40 10.27 -8.23
N MET A 67 -0.42 10.34 -7.32
CA MET A 67 -0.67 10.36 -5.87
C MET A 67 -1.14 11.74 -5.37
N SER A 68 -0.89 12.78 -6.17
CA SER A 68 -1.18 14.18 -5.84
C SER A 68 -2.55 14.62 -6.38
N PRO A 69 -3.35 15.40 -5.61
CA PRO A 69 -4.63 15.91 -6.08
C PRO A 69 -4.44 16.97 -7.16
N ASP A 70 -5.01 16.75 -8.34
CA ASP A 70 -4.98 17.72 -9.45
C ASP A 70 -5.62 19.07 -9.12
N SER A 71 -6.53 19.10 -8.15
CA SER A 71 -7.21 20.32 -7.69
C SER A 71 -6.44 21.09 -6.61
N ALA A 72 -5.30 20.59 -6.15
CA ALA A 72 -4.50 21.28 -5.13
C ALA A 72 -3.86 22.55 -5.72
N PRO A 73 -3.94 23.71 -5.03
CA PRO A 73 -3.36 24.96 -5.53
C PRO A 73 -1.86 24.84 -5.86
N SER A 74 -1.09 24.07 -5.09
CA SER A 74 0.34 23.83 -5.35
C SER A 74 0.58 23.02 -6.64
N VAL A 75 -0.24 21.98 -6.90
CA VAL A 75 -0.15 21.16 -8.12
C VAL A 75 -0.56 21.99 -9.34
N ILE A 76 -1.62 22.79 -9.23
CA ILE A 76 -2.06 23.70 -10.29
C ILE A 76 -0.96 24.73 -10.58
N ALA A 77 -0.41 25.37 -9.54
CA ALA A 77 0.66 26.35 -9.71
C ALA A 77 1.90 25.74 -10.37
N MET A 78 2.31 24.54 -9.97
CA MET A 78 3.47 23.87 -10.56
C MET A 78 3.26 23.50 -12.03
N LYS A 79 2.11 22.91 -12.39
CA LYS A 79 1.77 22.64 -13.81
C LYS A 79 1.73 23.94 -14.62
N ARG A 80 1.20 25.01 -14.05
CA ARG A 80 1.08 26.32 -14.69
C ARG A 80 2.42 27.03 -14.88
N VAL A 81 3.37 26.86 -13.95
CA VAL A 81 4.77 27.27 -14.15
C VAL A 81 5.31 26.56 -15.40
N GLY A 82 5.23 25.24 -15.44
CA GLY A 82 5.71 24.46 -16.58
C GLY A 82 5.07 24.87 -17.93
N GLU A 83 3.76 25.13 -17.94
CA GLU A 83 3.03 25.59 -19.13
C GLU A 83 3.44 27.01 -19.58
N ASN A 84 3.51 27.96 -18.65
CA ASN A 84 3.82 29.36 -18.94
C ASN A 84 5.26 29.55 -19.41
N PHE A 85 6.21 28.85 -18.78
CA PHE A 85 7.62 28.88 -19.16
C PHE A 85 7.97 27.88 -20.28
N LYS A 86 7.03 27.01 -20.66
CA LYS A 86 7.16 25.95 -21.68
C LYS A 86 8.30 24.97 -21.38
N GLU A 87 8.47 24.66 -20.09
CA GLU A 87 9.55 23.80 -19.60
C GLU A 87 9.03 22.37 -19.40
N PHE A 88 7.93 22.19 -18.68
CA PHE A 88 7.40 20.87 -18.34
C PHE A 88 5.87 20.89 -18.23
N LYS A 89 5.25 19.72 -18.21
CA LYS A 89 3.80 19.52 -18.04
C LYS A 89 3.47 18.59 -16.89
N SER A 90 4.47 17.86 -16.40
CA SER A 90 4.32 16.90 -15.31
C SER A 90 4.52 17.54 -13.93
N ASN A 91 4.28 16.75 -12.88
CA ASN A 91 4.64 17.09 -11.50
C ASN A 91 5.84 16.29 -10.97
N SER A 92 6.62 15.67 -11.86
CA SER A 92 7.74 14.81 -11.51
C SER A 92 9.07 15.51 -11.76
N SER A 93 9.95 15.49 -10.77
CA SER A 93 11.33 15.98 -10.91
C SER A 93 12.32 15.12 -10.13
N ALA A 94 13.48 14.94 -10.73
CA ALA A 94 14.68 14.40 -10.12
C ALA A 94 15.67 15.55 -9.87
N MET A 95 16.51 15.37 -8.86
CA MET A 95 17.63 16.24 -8.57
C MET A 95 18.90 15.40 -8.67
N VAL A 96 19.82 15.81 -9.53
CA VAL A 96 21.10 15.13 -9.68
C VAL A 96 22.15 15.94 -8.93
N VAL A 97 22.78 15.32 -7.93
CA VAL A 97 23.76 15.94 -7.04
C VAL A 97 25.14 15.41 -7.39
N LEU A 98 26.07 16.31 -7.67
CA LEU A 98 27.47 16.01 -7.88
C LEU A 98 28.25 16.41 -6.61
N GLU A 99 29.02 15.49 -6.05
CA GLU A 99 29.82 15.70 -4.84
C GLU A 99 31.27 15.25 -5.09
N ALA A 100 32.23 16.10 -4.74
CA ALA A 100 33.65 15.78 -4.78
C ALA A 100 34.33 16.09 -3.44
N ASP A 101 35.41 15.37 -3.14
CA ASP A 101 36.26 15.68 -1.96
C ASP A 101 37.12 16.94 -2.18
N HIS A 102 37.26 17.36 -3.44
CA HIS A 102 37.97 18.55 -3.94
C HIS A 102 37.00 19.59 -4.53
N GLN A 103 37.51 20.80 -4.82
CA GLN A 103 36.72 21.81 -5.51
C GLN A 103 36.47 21.39 -6.96
N LEU A 104 35.23 21.55 -7.42
CA LEU A 104 34.82 21.22 -8.79
C LEU A 104 35.61 22.11 -9.77
N GLY A 105 36.21 21.49 -10.80
CA GLY A 105 37.00 22.16 -11.82
C GLY A 105 36.63 21.72 -13.24
N ASP A 106 37.55 21.93 -14.18
CA ASP A 106 37.31 21.73 -15.61
C ASP A 106 36.93 20.28 -15.98
N ALA A 107 37.44 19.29 -15.23
CA ALA A 107 37.13 17.88 -15.48
C ALA A 107 35.67 17.56 -15.11
N GLU A 108 35.22 18.10 -13.97
CA GLU A 108 33.85 17.96 -13.49
C GLU A 108 32.87 18.75 -14.37
N HIS A 109 33.25 19.94 -14.84
CA HIS A 109 32.47 20.69 -15.83
C HIS A 109 32.28 19.92 -17.14
N LYS A 110 33.35 19.33 -17.70
CA LYS A 110 33.22 18.52 -18.92
C LYS A 110 32.33 17.30 -18.74
N PHE A 111 32.42 16.64 -17.60
CA PHE A 111 31.54 15.53 -17.25
C PHE A 111 30.09 16.00 -17.16
N TYR A 112 29.85 17.13 -16.49
CA TYR A 112 28.52 17.73 -16.36
C TYR A 112 27.94 18.12 -17.72
N ASP A 113 28.71 18.78 -18.58
CA ASP A 113 28.25 19.15 -19.94
C ASP A 113 27.87 17.91 -20.78
N GLU A 114 28.64 16.81 -20.68
CA GLU A 114 28.29 15.54 -21.34
C GLU A 114 27.00 14.96 -20.76
N MET A 115 26.83 15.01 -19.43
CA MET A 115 25.64 14.54 -18.74
C MET A 115 24.39 15.33 -19.16
N ILE A 116 24.44 16.66 -19.11
CA ILE A 116 23.33 17.53 -19.53
C ILE A 116 22.95 17.25 -20.98
N LYS A 117 23.94 17.17 -21.88
CA LYS A 117 23.68 16.87 -23.29
C LYS A 117 23.00 15.53 -23.52
N LYS A 118 23.33 14.49 -22.74
CA LYS A 118 22.66 13.19 -22.83
C LYS A 118 21.25 13.22 -22.24
N LEU A 119 21.05 13.93 -21.13
CA LEU A 119 19.73 14.11 -20.53
C LEU A 119 18.78 14.87 -21.47
N GLU A 120 19.24 15.98 -22.06
CA GLU A 120 18.47 16.77 -23.03
C GLU A 120 18.18 16.00 -24.35
N ALA A 121 19.04 15.04 -24.71
CA ALA A 121 18.81 14.20 -25.88
C ALA A 121 17.65 13.21 -25.67
N ASP A 122 17.32 12.84 -24.43
CA ASP A 122 16.19 11.96 -24.10
C ASP A 122 14.87 12.74 -23.99
N THR A 123 14.37 13.18 -25.13
CA THR A 123 13.10 13.91 -25.23
C THR A 123 11.85 13.08 -24.90
N LYS A 124 11.99 11.78 -24.67
CA LYS A 124 10.86 10.92 -24.27
C LYS A 124 10.62 10.97 -22.77
N HIS A 125 11.69 11.01 -21.98
CA HIS A 125 11.62 10.90 -20.52
C HIS A 125 12.02 12.18 -19.79
N VAL A 126 12.80 13.06 -20.43
CA VAL A 126 13.20 14.35 -19.87
C VAL A 126 12.46 15.44 -20.61
N GLU A 127 11.70 16.25 -19.86
CA GLU A 127 10.97 17.39 -20.41
C GLU A 127 11.83 18.65 -20.39
N HIS A 128 12.54 18.87 -19.28
CA HIS A 128 13.41 20.02 -19.12
C HIS A 128 14.54 19.75 -18.11
N VAL A 129 15.72 20.29 -18.40
CA VAL A 129 16.87 20.28 -17.50
C VAL A 129 17.14 21.73 -17.11
N GLN A 130 17.02 22.04 -15.82
CA GLN A 130 17.30 23.37 -15.29
C GLN A 130 18.81 23.52 -15.06
N ASP A 131 19.55 23.69 -16.15
CA ASP A 131 20.99 23.87 -16.11
C ASP A 131 21.36 25.29 -15.63
N MET A 132 21.72 25.40 -14.34
CA MET A 132 22.28 26.62 -13.77
C MET A 132 23.80 26.59 -13.66
N TRP A 133 24.46 25.43 -13.74
CA TRP A 133 25.90 25.34 -13.50
C TRP A 133 26.74 25.45 -14.78
N GLY A 134 26.15 25.15 -15.94
CA GLY A 134 26.80 25.28 -17.25
C GLY A 134 27.02 26.73 -17.69
N ASP A 135 26.24 27.70 -17.17
CA ASP A 135 26.43 29.12 -17.42
C ASP A 135 27.12 29.80 -16.22
N PRO A 136 28.30 30.42 -16.39
CA PRO A 136 29.00 31.16 -15.35
C PRO A 136 28.16 32.23 -14.63
N LEU A 137 27.15 32.81 -15.31
CA LEU A 137 26.26 33.82 -14.73
C LEU A 137 25.26 33.24 -13.73
N THR A 138 24.89 31.95 -13.88
CA THR A 138 23.91 31.27 -13.02
C THR A 138 24.55 30.23 -12.10
N ALA A 139 25.83 29.90 -12.30
CA ALA A 139 26.56 28.86 -11.57
C ALA A 139 26.54 29.02 -10.05
N ALA A 140 26.61 30.26 -9.57
CA ALA A 140 26.53 30.56 -8.13
C ALA A 140 25.19 30.15 -7.49
N GLY A 141 24.14 29.98 -8.29
CA GLY A 141 22.83 29.52 -7.84
C GLY A 141 22.80 28.03 -7.48
N ALA A 142 23.51 27.20 -8.26
CA ALA A 142 23.55 25.75 -8.11
C ALA A 142 24.77 25.22 -7.34
N GLN A 143 25.87 25.97 -7.33
CA GLN A 143 27.09 25.54 -6.63
C GLN A 143 27.02 25.79 -5.12
N SER A 144 27.58 24.85 -4.37
CA SER A 144 27.77 24.94 -2.92
C SER A 144 28.78 26.02 -2.55
N ALA A 145 28.69 26.53 -1.32
CA ALA A 145 29.57 27.61 -0.86
C ALA A 145 31.05 27.20 -0.72
N ASP A 146 31.31 25.90 -0.55
CA ASP A 146 32.67 25.35 -0.49
C ASP A 146 33.21 24.93 -1.87
N GLY A 147 32.39 25.04 -2.92
CA GLY A 147 32.73 24.72 -4.30
C GLY A 147 32.89 23.23 -4.58
N LYS A 148 32.53 22.34 -3.64
CA LYS A 148 32.74 20.89 -3.72
C LYS A 148 31.55 20.10 -4.24
N SER A 149 30.39 20.73 -4.27
CA SER A 149 29.15 20.13 -4.74
C SER A 149 28.34 21.09 -5.60
N THR A 150 27.59 20.53 -6.56
CA THR A 150 26.63 21.23 -7.42
C THR A 150 25.43 20.31 -7.62
N TYR A 151 24.29 20.88 -8.02
CA TYR A 151 23.11 20.10 -8.36
C TYR A 151 22.44 20.62 -9.64
N VAL A 152 21.70 19.75 -10.30
CA VAL A 152 20.82 20.11 -11.42
C VAL A 152 19.44 19.53 -11.20
N GLN A 153 18.41 20.33 -11.48
CA GLN A 153 17.03 19.88 -11.44
C GLN A 153 16.62 19.35 -12.82
N VAL A 154 16.09 18.13 -12.86
CA VAL A 154 15.64 17.45 -14.07
C VAL A 154 14.14 17.21 -13.96
N TYR A 155 13.35 17.92 -14.76
CA TYR A 155 11.91 17.71 -14.87
C TYR A 155 11.65 16.58 -15.86
N THR A 156 10.96 15.55 -15.39
CA THR A 156 10.79 14.29 -16.11
C THR A 156 9.36 14.11 -16.61
N ALA A 157 9.16 13.34 -17.66
CA ALA A 157 7.84 13.04 -18.19
C ALA A 157 7.00 12.16 -17.23
N GLY A 158 5.69 12.36 -17.22
CA GLY A 158 4.74 11.61 -16.39
C GLY A 158 4.61 12.13 -14.95
N ASN A 159 3.45 11.93 -14.33
CA ASN A 159 3.21 12.42 -12.97
C ASN A 159 3.73 11.45 -11.91
N GLN A 160 4.15 11.97 -10.76
CA GLN A 160 4.61 11.19 -9.63
C GLN A 160 3.58 10.12 -9.21
N GLY A 161 4.02 8.86 -9.22
CA GLY A 161 3.20 7.69 -8.97
C GLY A 161 2.67 6.98 -10.23
N GLU A 162 2.82 7.58 -11.41
CA GLU A 162 2.52 6.94 -12.70
C GLU A 162 3.73 6.13 -13.22
N THR A 163 3.47 5.16 -14.11
CA THR A 163 4.52 4.35 -14.75
C THR A 163 5.56 5.19 -15.47
N LEU A 164 5.12 6.18 -16.23
CA LEU A 164 5.99 7.01 -17.06
C LEU A 164 6.98 7.82 -16.21
N ALA A 165 6.57 8.29 -15.04
CA ALA A 165 7.48 8.96 -14.12
C ALA A 165 8.58 8.01 -13.63
N ASN A 166 8.22 6.79 -13.25
CA ASN A 166 9.19 5.78 -12.81
C ASN A 166 10.16 5.38 -13.93
N GLU A 167 9.65 5.13 -15.14
CA GLU A 167 10.49 4.87 -16.33
C GLU A 167 11.42 6.04 -16.63
N SER A 168 10.96 7.27 -16.39
CA SER A 168 11.77 8.45 -16.65
C SER A 168 12.90 8.62 -15.63
N ILE A 169 12.66 8.30 -14.36
CA ILE A 169 13.72 8.25 -13.35
C ILE A 169 14.74 7.14 -13.66
N GLU A 170 14.28 5.96 -14.07
CA GLU A 170 15.16 4.86 -14.47
C GLU A 170 16.02 5.24 -15.68
N SER A 171 15.45 5.98 -16.65
CA SER A 171 16.22 6.52 -17.79
C SER A 171 17.30 7.51 -17.32
N VAL A 172 16.96 8.45 -16.43
CA VAL A 172 17.91 9.43 -15.87
C VAL A 172 19.05 8.72 -15.12
N GLN A 173 18.73 7.74 -14.28
CA GLN A 173 19.73 6.91 -13.58
C GLN A 173 20.61 6.15 -14.57
N GLY A 174 20.01 5.49 -15.57
CA GLY A 174 20.73 4.74 -16.59
C GLY A 174 21.66 5.61 -17.45
N ILE A 175 21.27 6.85 -17.76
CA ILE A 175 22.12 7.82 -18.45
C ILE A 175 23.34 8.17 -17.60
N ILE A 176 23.14 8.43 -16.30
CA ILE A 176 24.21 8.79 -15.38
C ILE A 176 25.17 7.61 -15.15
N ASP A 177 24.63 6.40 -14.97
CA ASP A 177 25.43 5.17 -14.81
C ASP A 177 26.23 4.80 -16.07
N SER A 178 25.78 5.25 -17.25
CA SER A 178 26.51 5.05 -18.51
C SER A 178 27.76 5.93 -18.63
N LEU A 179 27.84 6.99 -17.82
CA LEU A 179 28.95 7.93 -17.80
C LEU A 179 30.01 7.50 -16.80
N LYS A 180 31.28 7.80 -17.09
CA LYS A 180 32.37 7.55 -16.15
C LYS A 180 32.74 8.85 -15.45
N PRO A 181 32.41 9.01 -14.15
CA PRO A 181 32.80 10.20 -13.43
C PRO A 181 34.32 10.27 -13.28
N PRO A 182 34.91 11.48 -13.28
CA PRO A 182 36.33 11.66 -12.96
C PRO A 182 36.65 11.15 -11.55
N PRO A 183 37.91 10.76 -11.27
CA PRO A 183 38.29 10.25 -9.97
C PRO A 183 37.94 11.24 -8.84
N GLY A 184 37.25 10.77 -7.82
CA GLY A 184 36.84 11.58 -6.67
C GLY A 184 35.49 12.31 -6.84
N LEU A 185 34.87 12.26 -8.02
CA LEU A 185 33.51 12.73 -8.23
C LEU A 185 32.51 11.60 -8.02
N LYS A 186 31.49 11.85 -7.20
CA LYS A 186 30.32 11.00 -7.04
C LYS A 186 29.09 11.74 -7.55
N VAL A 187 28.20 10.99 -8.19
CA VAL A 187 26.95 11.51 -8.75
C VAL A 187 25.81 10.71 -8.16
N PHE A 188 24.81 11.42 -7.66
CA PHE A 188 23.65 10.83 -7.01
C PHE A 188 22.37 11.34 -7.65
N VAL A 189 21.43 10.45 -7.92
CA VAL A 189 20.07 10.81 -8.35
C VAL A 189 19.17 10.78 -7.14
N THR A 190 18.56 11.90 -6.82
CA THR A 190 17.68 12.09 -5.67
C THR A 190 16.48 12.98 -6.07
N GLY A 191 15.76 13.52 -5.10
CA GLY A 191 14.53 14.28 -5.32
C GLY A 191 13.26 13.46 -5.07
N PRO A 192 12.07 14.09 -5.05
CA PRO A 192 10.81 13.44 -4.69
C PRO A 192 10.44 12.27 -5.62
N ALA A 193 10.64 12.41 -6.93
CA ALA A 193 10.31 11.35 -7.88
C ALA A 193 11.27 10.16 -7.79
N ALA A 194 12.58 10.42 -7.60
CA ALA A 194 13.56 9.38 -7.38
C ALA A 194 13.29 8.60 -6.08
N LEU A 195 12.91 9.31 -5.02
CA LEU A 195 12.53 8.70 -3.75
C LEU A 195 11.29 7.81 -3.89
N SER A 196 10.28 8.26 -4.63
CA SER A 196 9.08 7.45 -4.93
C SER A 196 9.40 6.22 -5.79
N ALA A 197 10.26 6.36 -6.80
CA ALA A 197 10.69 5.25 -7.64
C ALA A 197 11.47 4.20 -6.83
N ASP A 198 12.45 4.63 -6.02
CA ASP A 198 13.21 3.79 -5.11
C ASP A 198 12.30 3.10 -4.09
N GLN A 199 11.33 3.81 -3.52
CA GLN A 199 10.33 3.26 -2.61
C GLN A 199 9.50 2.17 -3.29
N GLN A 200 9.14 2.32 -4.56
CA GLN A 200 8.37 1.33 -5.29
C GLN A 200 9.19 0.07 -5.60
N ILE A 201 10.46 0.22 -5.98
CA ILE A 201 11.39 -0.90 -6.23
C ILE A 201 11.68 -1.65 -4.92
N ALA A 202 12.02 -0.92 -3.84
CA ALA A 202 12.24 -1.48 -2.51
C ALA A 202 10.96 -2.14 -1.96
N GLY A 203 9.80 -1.53 -2.24
CA GLY A 203 8.48 -2.04 -1.95
C GLY A 203 8.24 -3.40 -2.59
N ASP A 204 8.43 -3.53 -3.91
CA ASP A 204 8.24 -4.79 -4.64
C ASP A 204 9.13 -5.94 -4.11
N ARG A 205 10.38 -5.63 -3.76
CA ARG A 205 11.30 -6.62 -3.17
C ARG A 205 10.83 -7.03 -1.77
N SER A 206 10.43 -6.06 -0.96
CA SER A 206 9.94 -6.28 0.40
C SER A 206 8.62 -7.06 0.40
N LEU A 207 7.73 -6.80 -0.56
CA LEU A 207 6.44 -7.48 -0.69
C LEU A 207 6.61 -8.97 -0.92
N ARG A 208 7.53 -9.40 -1.80
CA ARG A 208 7.80 -10.83 -1.99
C ARG A 208 8.32 -11.51 -0.73
N MET A 209 9.17 -10.82 0.04
CA MET A 209 9.68 -11.32 1.31
C MET A 209 8.58 -11.42 2.36
N ILE A 210 7.77 -10.37 2.49
CA ILE A 210 6.62 -10.31 3.42
C ILE A 210 5.58 -11.36 3.05
N GLU A 211 5.27 -11.56 1.77
CA GLU A 211 4.34 -12.58 1.28
C GLU A 211 4.84 -13.98 1.67
N ALA A 212 6.11 -14.30 1.36
CA ALA A 212 6.70 -15.59 1.72
C ALA A 212 6.74 -15.82 3.24
N LEU A 213 7.11 -14.80 4.02
CA LEU A 213 7.13 -14.87 5.48
C LEU A 213 5.72 -15.03 6.06
N THR A 214 4.74 -14.29 5.52
CA THR A 214 3.33 -14.36 5.95
C THR A 214 2.76 -15.74 5.69
N PHE A 215 2.98 -16.32 4.50
CA PHE A 215 2.58 -17.69 4.22
C PHE A 215 3.27 -18.68 5.16
N CYS A 216 4.56 -18.52 5.43
CA CYS A 216 5.28 -19.36 6.39
C CYS A 216 4.63 -19.31 7.79
N VAL A 217 4.38 -18.12 8.31
CA VAL A 217 3.74 -17.92 9.62
C VAL A 217 2.33 -18.51 9.65
N ILE A 218 1.52 -18.27 8.61
CA ILE A 218 0.17 -18.85 8.49
C ILE A 218 0.26 -20.37 8.50
N ILE A 219 1.12 -20.97 7.67
CA ILE A 219 1.29 -22.42 7.59
C ILE A 219 1.67 -23.01 8.96
N VAL A 220 2.64 -22.41 9.64
CA VAL A 220 3.07 -22.86 10.97
C VAL A 220 1.92 -22.73 11.98
N MET A 221 1.24 -21.59 12.01
CA MET A 221 0.10 -21.37 12.91
C MET A 221 -1.04 -22.35 12.65
N MET A 222 -1.40 -22.58 11.38
CA MET A 222 -2.42 -23.54 10.99
C MET A 222 -2.01 -24.99 11.33
N LEU A 223 -0.74 -25.35 11.13
CA LEU A 223 -0.22 -26.66 11.51
C LEU A 223 -0.28 -26.86 13.03
N LEU A 224 0.01 -25.82 13.82
CA LEU A 224 -0.12 -25.87 15.27
C LEU A 224 -1.57 -26.04 15.73
N ILE A 225 -2.51 -25.34 15.08
CA ILE A 225 -3.95 -25.38 15.39
C ILE A 225 -4.58 -26.72 14.98
N TYR A 226 -4.46 -27.09 13.71
CA TYR A 226 -5.15 -28.26 13.15
C TYR A 226 -4.36 -29.56 13.28
N ARG A 227 -3.03 -29.50 13.43
CA ARG A 227 -2.11 -30.66 13.49
C ARG A 227 -2.37 -31.68 12.38
N SER A 228 -2.81 -31.19 11.22
CA SER A 228 -3.21 -32.00 10.06
C SER A 228 -2.74 -31.29 8.80
N VAL A 229 -1.77 -31.90 8.11
CA VAL A 229 -1.22 -31.36 6.85
C VAL A 229 -2.33 -31.24 5.80
N VAL A 230 -3.30 -32.16 5.80
CA VAL A 230 -4.43 -32.13 4.86
C VAL A 230 -5.32 -30.92 5.09
N SER A 231 -5.66 -30.59 6.35
CA SER A 231 -6.49 -29.42 6.67
C SER A 231 -5.76 -28.11 6.35
N VAL A 232 -4.45 -28.05 6.59
CA VAL A 232 -3.60 -26.92 6.21
C VAL A 232 -3.59 -26.76 4.68
N LEU A 233 -3.33 -27.82 3.92
CA LEU A 233 -3.29 -27.78 2.46
C LEU A 233 -4.64 -27.39 1.86
N LEU A 234 -5.75 -27.90 2.39
CA LEU A 234 -7.09 -27.47 1.97
C LEU A 234 -7.32 -25.98 2.22
N THR A 235 -6.85 -25.47 3.36
CA THR A 235 -6.96 -24.03 3.64
C THR A 235 -6.12 -23.21 2.69
N LEU A 236 -4.87 -23.61 2.45
CA LEU A 236 -4.00 -22.93 1.50
C LEU A 236 -4.61 -22.91 0.10
N VAL A 237 -5.22 -24.01 -0.36
CA VAL A 237 -5.91 -24.05 -1.65
C VAL A 237 -7.06 -23.05 -1.68
N MET A 238 -7.89 -22.98 -0.63
CA MET A 238 -8.98 -21.99 -0.55
C MET A 238 -8.45 -20.55 -0.55
N VAL A 239 -7.37 -20.28 0.19
CA VAL A 239 -6.73 -18.97 0.28
C VAL A 239 -6.13 -18.56 -1.06
N VAL A 240 -5.35 -19.43 -1.69
CA VAL A 240 -4.69 -19.15 -2.98
C VAL A 240 -5.73 -18.94 -4.08
N LEU A 241 -6.77 -19.77 -4.15
CA LEU A 241 -7.83 -19.58 -5.15
C LEU A 241 -8.66 -18.32 -4.88
N GLY A 242 -8.96 -18.03 -3.61
CA GLY A 242 -9.66 -16.80 -3.21
C GLY A 242 -8.86 -15.54 -3.53
N LEU A 243 -7.55 -15.56 -3.25
CA LEU A 243 -6.62 -14.50 -3.58
C LEU A 243 -6.49 -14.33 -5.09
N ALA A 244 -6.32 -15.42 -5.85
CA ALA A 244 -6.20 -15.38 -7.30
C ALA A 244 -7.49 -14.87 -7.97
N ALA A 245 -8.66 -15.25 -7.46
CA ALA A 245 -9.95 -14.72 -7.93
C ALA A 245 -10.08 -13.22 -7.63
N THR A 246 -9.69 -12.80 -6.44
CA THR A 246 -9.73 -11.40 -6.00
C THR A 246 -8.77 -10.52 -6.82
N ARG A 247 -7.50 -10.95 -6.94
CA ARG A 247 -6.49 -10.30 -7.77
C ARG A 247 -6.95 -10.21 -9.23
N GLY A 248 -7.43 -11.31 -9.80
CA GLY A 248 -7.89 -11.37 -11.19
C GLY A 248 -9.09 -10.46 -11.46
N ALA A 249 -10.06 -10.39 -10.54
CA ALA A 249 -11.23 -9.52 -10.71
C ALA A 249 -10.84 -8.03 -10.68
N VAL A 250 -9.99 -7.63 -9.73
CA VAL A 250 -9.52 -6.25 -9.62
C VAL A 250 -8.58 -5.90 -10.79
N ALA A 251 -7.71 -6.82 -11.21
CA ALA A 251 -6.83 -6.65 -12.36
C ALA A 251 -7.64 -6.42 -13.64
N PHE A 252 -8.69 -7.23 -13.86
CA PHE A 252 -9.59 -7.08 -14.98
C PHE A 252 -10.25 -5.69 -15.00
N LEU A 253 -10.82 -5.26 -13.88
CA LEU A 253 -11.46 -3.94 -13.80
C LEU A 253 -10.47 -2.79 -13.99
N GLY A 254 -9.24 -2.92 -13.46
CA GLY A 254 -8.20 -1.91 -13.63
C GLY A 254 -7.66 -1.84 -15.05
N TYR A 255 -7.53 -2.98 -15.72
CA TYR A 255 -7.00 -3.05 -17.09
C TYR A 255 -7.93 -2.40 -18.12
N TYR A 256 -9.24 -2.55 -17.93
CA TYR A 256 -10.28 -1.89 -18.73
C TYR A 256 -10.62 -0.47 -18.23
N GLU A 257 -9.80 0.11 -17.34
CA GLU A 257 -9.94 1.48 -16.82
C GLU A 257 -11.29 1.76 -16.12
N ILE A 258 -11.98 0.72 -15.65
CA ILE A 258 -13.24 0.86 -14.89
C ILE A 258 -12.95 1.39 -13.49
N ILE A 259 -11.81 1.00 -12.92
CA ILE A 259 -11.34 1.45 -11.61
C ILE A 259 -9.92 1.98 -11.72
N LYS A 260 -9.62 3.03 -10.94
CA LYS A 260 -8.26 3.54 -10.77
C LYS A 260 -7.48 2.61 -9.85
N LEU A 261 -6.21 2.37 -10.18
CA LEU A 261 -5.31 1.57 -9.36
C LEU A 261 -4.12 2.42 -8.90
N SER A 262 -3.56 2.01 -7.78
CA SER A 262 -2.24 2.44 -7.31
C SER A 262 -1.49 1.21 -6.81
N THR A 263 -0.17 1.25 -6.84
CA THR A 263 0.68 0.17 -6.30
C THR A 263 0.47 -0.05 -4.80
N PHE A 264 0.05 0.98 -4.08
CA PHE A 264 -0.36 0.86 -2.69
C PHE A 264 -1.69 0.10 -2.55
N ALA A 265 -2.67 0.36 -3.43
CA ALA A 265 -3.95 -0.35 -3.45
C ALA A 265 -3.78 -1.85 -3.69
N THR A 266 -2.92 -2.23 -4.65
CA THR A 266 -2.67 -3.63 -4.99
C THR A 266 -2.01 -4.36 -3.82
N SER A 267 -1.00 -3.74 -3.19
CA SER A 267 -0.30 -4.30 -2.03
C SER A 267 -1.25 -4.52 -0.84
N LEU A 268 -2.05 -3.51 -0.51
CA LEU A 268 -2.99 -3.59 0.61
C LEU A 268 -4.11 -4.60 0.34
N LEU A 269 -4.58 -4.72 -0.91
CA LEU A 269 -5.56 -5.72 -1.31
C LEU A 269 -5.05 -7.13 -1.03
N VAL A 270 -3.81 -7.42 -1.41
CA VAL A 270 -3.19 -8.73 -1.19
C VAL A 270 -3.13 -9.06 0.30
N THR A 271 -2.63 -8.14 1.12
CA THR A 271 -2.50 -8.35 2.56
C THR A 271 -3.86 -8.60 3.22
N LEU A 272 -4.87 -7.76 2.91
CA LEU A 272 -6.22 -7.92 3.44
C LEU A 272 -6.88 -9.21 2.95
N ALA A 273 -6.70 -9.57 1.67
CA ALA A 273 -7.30 -10.74 1.09
C ALA A 273 -6.72 -12.02 1.69
N ILE A 274 -5.40 -12.10 1.90
CA ILE A 274 -4.77 -13.25 2.57
C ILE A 274 -5.32 -13.40 4.00
N ALA A 275 -5.39 -12.32 4.77
CA ALA A 275 -5.91 -12.34 6.13
C ALA A 275 -7.37 -12.82 6.16
N ALA A 276 -8.26 -12.17 5.41
CA ALA A 276 -9.68 -12.50 5.38
C ALA A 276 -9.94 -13.91 4.82
N ALA A 277 -9.26 -14.32 3.75
CA ALA A 277 -9.41 -15.65 3.19
C ALA A 277 -9.01 -16.75 4.17
N THR A 278 -7.94 -16.52 4.93
CA THR A 278 -7.44 -17.45 5.94
C THR A 278 -8.46 -17.58 7.07
N ASP A 279 -8.99 -16.47 7.58
CA ASP A 279 -10.01 -16.47 8.64
C ASP A 279 -11.30 -17.17 8.19
N TYR A 280 -11.77 -16.91 6.97
CA TYR A 280 -12.96 -17.56 6.42
C TYR A 280 -12.77 -19.08 6.28
N ALA A 281 -11.62 -19.52 5.78
CA ALA A 281 -11.29 -20.93 5.70
C ALA A 281 -11.21 -21.59 7.09
N ILE A 282 -10.64 -20.89 8.08
CA ILE A 282 -10.57 -21.34 9.48
C ILE A 282 -11.97 -21.49 10.07
N PHE A 283 -12.86 -20.51 9.87
CA PHE A 283 -14.23 -20.58 10.36
C PHE A 283 -15.00 -21.75 9.73
N LEU A 284 -14.91 -21.93 8.42
CA LEU A 284 -15.56 -23.03 7.71
C LEU A 284 -15.07 -24.40 8.22
N ILE A 285 -13.76 -24.62 8.27
CA ILE A 285 -13.18 -25.90 8.73
C ILE A 285 -13.45 -26.11 10.22
N GLY A 286 -13.28 -25.07 11.03
CA GLY A 286 -13.47 -25.10 12.47
C GLY A 286 -14.91 -25.47 12.84
N ARG A 287 -15.89 -24.83 12.20
CA ARG A 287 -17.30 -25.12 12.44
C ARG A 287 -17.69 -26.52 11.98
N TYR A 288 -17.15 -26.97 10.83
CA TYR A 288 -17.32 -28.35 10.38
C TYR A 288 -16.75 -29.36 11.41
N GLN A 289 -15.53 -29.14 11.90
CA GLN A 289 -14.90 -30.01 12.88
C GLN A 289 -15.61 -30.01 14.24
N GLU A 290 -16.18 -28.87 14.65
CA GLU A 290 -17.00 -28.78 15.86
C GLU A 290 -18.28 -29.62 15.73
N ALA A 291 -19.00 -29.51 14.61
CA ALA A 291 -20.17 -30.32 14.32
C ALA A 291 -19.84 -31.82 14.29
N ARG A 292 -18.70 -32.20 13.71
CA ARG A 292 -18.18 -33.58 13.74
C ARG A 292 -17.83 -34.06 15.14
N THR A 293 -17.28 -33.19 16.00
CA THR A 293 -16.98 -33.51 17.41
C THR A 293 -18.26 -33.73 18.21
N ARG A 294 -19.35 -33.03 17.85
CA ARG A 294 -20.70 -33.23 18.43
C ARG A 294 -21.39 -34.51 17.97
N GLY A 295 -20.74 -35.32 17.12
CA GLY A 295 -21.26 -36.61 16.65
C GLY A 295 -22.16 -36.53 15.41
N MET A 296 -22.25 -35.38 14.74
CA MET A 296 -23.04 -35.26 13.51
C MET A 296 -22.43 -36.04 12.35
N ASP A 297 -23.28 -36.57 11.46
CA ASP A 297 -22.82 -37.16 10.21
C ASP A 297 -22.14 -36.09 9.31
N ARG A 298 -21.49 -36.50 8.22
CA ARG A 298 -20.72 -35.58 7.37
C ARG A 298 -21.61 -34.58 6.63
N GLU A 299 -22.85 -34.98 6.34
CA GLU A 299 -23.83 -34.19 5.61
C GLU A 299 -24.48 -33.15 6.53
N ALA A 300 -24.98 -33.56 7.69
CA ALA A 300 -25.47 -32.70 8.75
C ALA A 300 -24.40 -31.70 9.21
N ALA A 301 -23.15 -32.16 9.38
CA ALA A 301 -22.04 -31.26 9.73
C ALA A 301 -21.74 -30.21 8.66
N TYR A 302 -21.98 -30.52 7.38
CA TYR A 302 -21.85 -29.54 6.31
C TYR A 302 -22.93 -28.46 6.37
N TYR A 303 -24.19 -28.84 6.60
CA TYR A 303 -25.28 -27.87 6.69
C TYR A 303 -25.16 -27.00 7.96
N ASP A 304 -24.78 -27.59 9.11
CA ASP A 304 -24.49 -26.84 10.36
C ASP A 304 -23.34 -25.84 10.16
N MET A 305 -22.28 -26.27 9.46
CA MET A 305 -21.18 -25.38 9.08
C MET A 305 -21.66 -24.23 8.19
N TYR A 306 -22.36 -24.52 7.08
CA TYR A 306 -22.75 -23.49 6.12
C TYR A 306 -23.64 -22.42 6.75
N HIS A 307 -24.71 -22.80 7.46
CA HIS A 307 -25.61 -21.84 8.11
C HIS A 307 -24.92 -21.12 9.27
N GLY A 308 -24.06 -21.82 10.01
CA GLY A 308 -23.30 -21.26 11.13
C GLY A 308 -22.23 -20.24 10.71
N THR A 309 -21.66 -20.33 9.50
CA THR A 309 -20.56 -19.45 9.07
C THR A 309 -20.95 -18.46 7.97
N ALA A 310 -21.98 -18.72 7.16
CA ALA A 310 -22.32 -17.87 6.01
C ALA A 310 -22.60 -16.42 6.42
N HIS A 311 -23.41 -16.22 7.47
CA HIS A 311 -23.72 -14.89 7.99
C HIS A 311 -22.52 -14.19 8.63
N VAL A 312 -21.59 -14.95 9.24
CA VAL A 312 -20.34 -14.43 9.81
C VAL A 312 -19.41 -13.93 8.71
N ILE A 313 -19.22 -14.73 7.65
CA ILE A 313 -18.38 -14.37 6.50
C ILE A 313 -18.97 -13.17 5.76
N LEU A 314 -20.29 -13.16 5.51
CA LEU A 314 -20.99 -12.03 4.90
C LEU A 314 -20.84 -10.76 5.75
N GLY A 315 -21.15 -10.83 7.05
CA GLY A 315 -21.10 -9.66 7.93
C GLY A 315 -19.69 -9.09 8.08
N SER A 316 -18.70 -9.95 8.33
CA SER A 316 -17.30 -9.55 8.45
C SER A 316 -16.78 -8.94 7.14
N GLY A 317 -16.95 -9.65 6.02
CA GLY A 317 -16.39 -9.22 4.75
C GLY A 317 -17.05 -7.98 4.16
N LEU A 318 -18.38 -7.83 4.30
CA LEU A 318 -19.07 -6.60 3.89
C LEU A 318 -18.72 -5.42 4.78
N THR A 319 -18.41 -5.65 6.06
CA THR A 319 -17.91 -4.58 6.94
C THR A 319 -16.55 -4.09 6.49
N ILE A 320 -15.63 -5.00 6.14
CA ILE A 320 -14.31 -4.63 5.59
C ILE A 320 -14.49 -3.92 4.25
N ALA A 321 -15.33 -4.45 3.35
CA ALA A 321 -15.59 -3.84 2.04
C ALA A 321 -16.21 -2.43 2.18
N GLY A 322 -17.15 -2.24 3.10
CA GLY A 322 -17.76 -0.94 3.38
C GLY A 322 -16.76 0.05 3.98
N ALA A 323 -15.95 -0.40 4.95
CA ALA A 323 -14.93 0.43 5.58
C ALA A 323 -13.87 0.89 4.59
N THR A 324 -13.39 0.00 3.71
CA THR A 324 -12.44 0.37 2.66
C THR A 324 -13.10 1.25 1.61
N PHE A 325 -14.37 0.98 1.24
CA PHE A 325 -15.13 1.84 0.32
C PHE A 325 -15.24 3.29 0.81
N CYS A 326 -15.35 3.52 2.13
CA CYS A 326 -15.37 4.87 2.70
C CYS A 326 -14.13 5.70 2.32
N LEU A 327 -12.98 5.07 2.03
CA LEU A 327 -11.78 5.78 1.56
C LEU A 327 -12.00 6.49 0.22
N HIS A 328 -12.96 6.06 -0.59
CA HIS A 328 -13.32 6.71 -1.85
C HIS A 328 -13.83 8.16 -1.67
N PHE A 329 -14.36 8.49 -0.49
CA PHE A 329 -14.82 9.86 -0.19
C PHE A 329 -13.70 10.79 0.28
N THR A 330 -12.46 10.30 0.37
CA THR A 330 -11.31 11.14 0.71
C THR A 330 -10.91 12.02 -0.47
N LYS A 331 -10.36 13.21 -0.17
CA LYS A 331 -9.90 14.18 -1.19
C LYS A 331 -8.51 13.86 -1.74
N LEU A 332 -7.72 13.09 -1.00
CA LEU A 332 -6.34 12.78 -1.37
C LEU A 332 -6.34 11.53 -2.27
N PRO A 333 -5.87 11.60 -3.53
CA PRO A 333 -5.86 10.45 -4.45
C PRO A 333 -5.17 9.22 -3.87
N TYR A 334 -4.14 9.43 -3.05
CA TYR A 334 -3.45 8.39 -2.30
C TYR A 334 -4.41 7.47 -1.52
N PHE A 335 -5.42 8.01 -0.84
CA PHE A 335 -6.44 7.22 -0.14
C PHE A 335 -7.64 6.89 -1.02
N GLN A 336 -8.05 7.83 -1.88
CA GLN A 336 -9.23 7.69 -2.73
C GLN A 336 -9.14 6.48 -3.66
N THR A 337 -7.95 6.25 -4.21
CA THR A 337 -7.66 5.14 -5.13
C THR A 337 -7.67 3.78 -4.46
N LEU A 338 -7.60 3.71 -3.13
CA LEU A 338 -7.71 2.46 -2.37
C LEU A 338 -9.16 1.97 -2.28
N GLY A 339 -10.13 2.89 -2.25
CA GLY A 339 -11.49 2.56 -1.82
C GLY A 339 -12.19 1.53 -2.71
N ILE A 340 -12.33 1.83 -4.00
CA ILE A 340 -13.07 0.96 -4.94
C ILE A 340 -12.34 -0.38 -5.15
N PRO A 341 -11.03 -0.43 -5.45
CA PRO A 341 -10.34 -1.71 -5.66
C PRO A 341 -10.42 -2.64 -4.45
N LEU A 342 -10.23 -2.10 -3.23
CA LEU A 342 -10.33 -2.88 -2.00
C LEU A 342 -11.76 -3.37 -1.75
N ALA A 343 -12.76 -2.52 -1.94
CA ALA A 343 -14.16 -2.89 -1.71
C ALA A 343 -14.60 -3.99 -2.67
N VAL A 344 -14.33 -3.83 -3.97
CA VAL A 344 -14.65 -4.84 -4.98
C VAL A 344 -13.91 -6.13 -4.70
N GLY A 345 -12.61 -6.06 -4.41
CA GLY A 345 -11.82 -7.23 -4.09
C GLY A 345 -12.34 -7.99 -2.86
N MET A 346 -12.75 -7.28 -1.80
CA MET A 346 -13.35 -7.90 -0.62
C MET A 346 -14.72 -8.54 -0.93
N VAL A 347 -15.54 -7.91 -1.76
CA VAL A 347 -16.81 -8.50 -2.21
C VAL A 347 -16.56 -9.77 -3.02
N THR A 348 -15.63 -9.75 -3.97
CA THR A 348 -15.21 -10.93 -4.74
C THR A 348 -14.73 -12.04 -3.81
N LEU A 349 -13.91 -11.70 -2.81
CA LEU A 349 -13.41 -12.66 -1.83
C LEU A 349 -14.54 -13.28 -1.01
N VAL A 350 -15.53 -12.50 -0.57
CA VAL A 350 -16.70 -13.00 0.17
C VAL A 350 -17.52 -13.94 -0.70
N VAL A 351 -17.79 -13.57 -1.96
CA VAL A 351 -18.52 -14.43 -2.90
C VAL A 351 -17.76 -15.74 -3.15
N CYS A 352 -16.44 -15.67 -3.30
CA CYS A 352 -15.58 -16.84 -3.43
C CYS A 352 -15.62 -17.70 -2.15
N ALA A 353 -15.46 -17.11 -0.97
CA ALA A 353 -15.46 -17.83 0.30
C ALA A 353 -16.80 -18.55 0.58
N LEU A 354 -17.94 -17.96 0.21
CA LEU A 354 -19.27 -18.54 0.41
C LEU A 354 -19.64 -19.63 -0.60
N THR A 355 -18.93 -19.70 -1.74
CA THR A 355 -19.20 -20.64 -2.82
C THR A 355 -18.11 -21.71 -2.90
N LEU A 356 -16.87 -21.29 -3.17
CA LEU A 356 -15.70 -22.16 -3.29
C LEU A 356 -15.36 -22.83 -1.96
N GLY A 357 -15.38 -22.10 -0.84
CA GLY A 357 -15.00 -22.63 0.47
C GLY A 357 -15.83 -23.87 0.87
N PRO A 358 -17.17 -23.74 0.96
CA PRO A 358 -18.04 -24.88 1.17
C PRO A 358 -17.91 -25.96 0.09
N ALA A 359 -17.73 -25.60 -1.19
CA ALA A 359 -17.55 -26.59 -2.25
C ALA A 359 -16.30 -27.46 -2.03
N VAL A 360 -15.17 -26.85 -1.66
CA VAL A 360 -13.91 -27.54 -1.32
C VAL A 360 -14.12 -28.49 -0.13
N ILE A 361 -14.83 -28.05 0.91
CA ILE A 361 -15.17 -28.90 2.06
C ILE A 361 -16.08 -30.06 1.64
N ALA A 362 -17.11 -29.80 0.82
CA ALA A 362 -18.03 -30.84 0.34
C ALA A 362 -17.30 -31.93 -0.48
N VAL A 363 -16.25 -31.56 -1.23
CA VAL A 363 -15.42 -32.52 -1.95
C VAL A 363 -14.44 -33.23 -1.01
N ALA A 364 -13.75 -32.49 -0.13
CA ALA A 364 -12.77 -33.04 0.81
C ALA A 364 -13.38 -34.11 1.74
N THR A 365 -14.63 -33.92 2.17
CA THR A 365 -15.36 -34.84 3.04
C THR A 365 -15.77 -36.16 2.37
N ARG A 366 -15.74 -36.23 1.03
CA ARG A 366 -15.96 -37.48 0.27
C ARG A 366 -14.76 -38.42 0.38
N PHE A 367 -13.55 -37.89 0.50
CA PHE A 367 -12.30 -38.66 0.56
C PHE A 367 -11.99 -39.26 1.95
N GLY A 368 -12.99 -39.50 2.80
CA GLY A 368 -12.82 -40.22 4.07
C GLY A 368 -12.57 -39.33 5.29
N LYS A 369 -11.62 -39.72 6.16
CA LYS A 369 -11.34 -39.10 7.49
C LYS A 369 -10.51 -37.79 7.42
N THR A 370 -10.46 -37.15 6.26
CA THR A 370 -9.56 -36.01 5.95
C THR A 370 -9.76 -34.79 6.85
N LEU A 371 -10.99 -34.56 7.31
CA LEU A 371 -11.38 -33.44 8.18
C LEU A 371 -11.86 -33.89 9.56
N GLU A 372 -11.51 -35.11 10.01
CA GLU A 372 -11.87 -35.55 11.36
C GLU A 372 -11.02 -34.82 12.42
N PRO A 373 -11.66 -34.26 13.46
CA PRO A 373 -10.96 -33.54 14.51
C PRO A 373 -10.03 -34.48 15.26
N ARG A 374 -8.73 -34.19 15.28
CA ARG A 374 -7.71 -35.02 15.97
C ARG A 374 -7.75 -34.88 17.50
N ARG A 375 -8.43 -33.86 18.05
CA ARG A 375 -8.70 -33.69 19.49
C ARG A 375 -9.84 -32.69 19.74
N SER A 376 -10.56 -32.87 20.85
CA SER A 376 -11.44 -31.84 21.44
C SER A 376 -10.60 -30.63 21.88
N ALA A 377 -10.99 -29.42 21.45
CA ALA A 377 -10.30 -28.20 21.81
C ALA A 377 -10.20 -28.02 23.33
N ARG A 378 -9.09 -27.47 23.82
CA ARG A 378 -8.79 -27.30 25.26
C ARG A 378 -9.59 -26.11 25.84
N ILE A 379 -10.91 -26.25 25.97
CA ILE A 379 -11.85 -25.20 26.42
C ILE A 379 -11.60 -24.75 27.88
N ARG A 380 -10.87 -25.54 28.68
CA ARG A 380 -10.72 -25.34 30.13
C ARG A 380 -10.02 -24.03 30.52
N GLY A 381 -9.15 -23.48 29.67
CA GLY A 381 -8.48 -22.19 29.91
C GLY A 381 -9.41 -21.00 29.71
N TRP A 382 -10.08 -20.94 28.55
CA TRP A 382 -11.03 -19.88 28.21
C TRP A 382 -12.23 -19.80 29.16
N ARG A 383 -12.69 -20.95 29.68
CA ARG A 383 -13.75 -20.98 30.69
C ARG A 383 -13.38 -20.25 31.98
N LYS A 384 -12.09 -20.28 32.39
CA LYS A 384 -11.63 -19.53 33.57
C LYS A 384 -11.63 -18.04 33.33
N VAL A 385 -11.20 -17.61 32.14
CA VAL A 385 -11.22 -16.19 31.74
C VAL A 385 -12.65 -15.69 31.68
N GLY A 386 -13.55 -16.40 31.00
CA GLY A 386 -14.96 -16.04 30.94
C GLY A 386 -15.63 -15.99 32.33
N ALA A 387 -15.34 -16.96 33.19
CA ALA A 387 -15.83 -16.96 34.57
C ALA A 387 -15.31 -15.77 35.39
N ALA A 388 -14.05 -15.35 35.18
CA ALA A 388 -13.49 -14.17 35.82
C ALA A 388 -14.20 -12.89 35.34
N VAL A 389 -14.40 -12.74 34.03
CA VAL A 389 -15.11 -11.59 33.41
C VAL A 389 -16.52 -11.44 33.96
N VAL A 390 -17.28 -12.54 34.05
CA VAL A 390 -18.65 -12.51 34.58
C VAL A 390 -18.67 -12.28 36.09
N ARG A 391 -17.67 -12.79 36.83
CA ARG A 391 -17.59 -12.65 38.29
C ARG A 391 -17.17 -11.23 38.73
N TRP A 392 -16.37 -10.52 37.92
CA TRP A 392 -15.83 -9.19 38.26
C TRP A 392 -15.91 -8.21 37.07
N PRO A 393 -17.11 -7.92 36.52
CA PRO A 393 -17.23 -7.13 35.29
C PRO A 393 -16.73 -5.69 35.44
N GLY A 394 -17.02 -5.02 36.56
CA GLY A 394 -16.59 -3.64 36.81
C GLY A 394 -15.06 -3.49 36.90
N PRO A 395 -14.38 -4.21 37.80
CA PRO A 395 -12.92 -4.14 37.91
C PRO A 395 -12.20 -4.53 36.62
N ILE A 396 -12.71 -5.53 35.91
CA ILE A 396 -12.12 -5.96 34.64
C ILE A 396 -12.28 -4.87 33.57
N LEU A 397 -13.48 -4.29 33.43
CA LEU A 397 -13.71 -3.17 32.52
C LEU A 397 -12.79 -1.98 32.83
N VAL A 398 -12.70 -1.58 34.10
CA VAL A 398 -11.82 -0.48 34.54
C VAL A 398 -10.36 -0.80 34.25
N SER A 399 -9.91 -2.02 34.52
CA SER A 399 -8.53 -2.43 34.23
C SER A 399 -8.21 -2.46 32.74
N ALA A 400 -9.15 -2.92 31.90
CA ALA A 400 -9.00 -2.95 30.45
C ALA A 400 -8.99 -1.53 29.87
N LEU A 401 -9.89 -0.65 30.35
CA LEU A 401 -9.89 0.76 29.97
C LEU A 401 -8.62 1.48 30.41
N ALA A 402 -8.15 1.24 31.64
CA ALA A 402 -6.89 1.79 32.13
C ALA A 402 -5.71 1.35 31.25
N LEU A 403 -5.66 0.07 30.86
CA LEU A 403 -4.63 -0.44 29.96
C LEU A 403 -4.73 0.19 28.56
N CYS A 404 -5.93 0.34 28.01
CA CYS A 404 -6.16 1.04 26.75
C CYS A 404 -5.72 2.52 26.83
N LEU A 405 -6.01 3.20 27.95
CA LEU A 405 -5.63 4.59 28.18
C LEU A 405 -4.11 4.78 28.25
N VAL A 406 -3.36 3.80 28.76
CA VAL A 406 -1.89 3.83 28.71
C VAL A 406 -1.37 3.93 27.28
N GLY A 407 -1.99 3.22 26.33
CA GLY A 407 -1.66 3.33 24.91
C GLY A 407 -1.97 4.72 24.32
N LEU A 408 -3.00 5.39 24.83
CA LEU A 408 -3.39 6.74 24.39
C LEU A 408 -2.47 7.85 24.96
N VAL A 409 -1.69 7.57 26.00
CA VAL A 409 -0.71 8.54 26.57
C VAL A 409 0.34 8.98 25.54
N ALA A 410 0.61 8.16 24.51
CA ALA A 410 1.55 8.50 23.45
C ALA A 410 0.96 9.46 22.39
N LEU A 411 -0.37 9.60 22.30
CA LEU A 411 -1.01 10.42 21.26
C LEU A 411 -0.64 11.91 21.28
N PRO A 412 -0.50 12.59 22.45
CA PRO A 412 -0.09 13.98 22.49
C PRO A 412 1.31 14.24 21.90
N GLY A 413 2.17 13.20 21.81
CA GLY A 413 3.48 13.28 21.18
C GLY A 413 3.47 12.97 19.68
N TYR A 414 2.28 12.80 19.07
CA TYR A 414 2.17 12.54 17.64
C TYR A 414 2.43 13.82 16.83
N GLU A 415 3.59 13.89 16.20
CA GLU A 415 3.92 14.93 15.22
C GLU A 415 3.75 14.38 13.80
N THR A 416 2.90 15.04 13.01
CA THR A 416 2.74 14.69 11.59
C THR A 416 3.98 15.11 10.82
N ASN A 417 4.69 14.13 10.26
CA ASN A 417 5.84 14.36 9.40
C ASN A 417 5.58 13.79 8.01
N TYR A 418 5.70 14.64 6.99
CA TYR A 418 5.54 14.31 5.57
C TYR A 418 6.89 14.16 4.84
N ASN A 419 7.99 14.10 5.59
CA ASN A 419 9.31 13.83 5.02
C ASN A 419 9.53 12.33 4.88
N ASP A 420 9.22 11.82 3.68
CA ASP A 420 9.36 10.41 3.31
C ASP A 420 10.77 9.84 3.54
N ARG A 421 11.79 10.70 3.50
CA ARG A 421 13.20 10.31 3.73
C ARG A 421 13.40 9.59 5.06
N ASN A 422 12.65 9.98 6.10
CA ASN A 422 12.76 9.43 7.45
C ASN A 422 12.17 8.02 7.58
N TYR A 423 11.27 7.64 6.67
CA TYR A 423 10.59 6.34 6.70
C TYR A 423 11.26 5.32 5.77
N LEU A 424 12.28 5.75 5.03
CA LEU A 424 13.00 4.95 4.07
C LEU A 424 14.39 4.57 4.61
N PRO A 425 14.92 3.38 4.26
CA PRO A 425 16.27 2.99 4.63
C PRO A 425 17.32 4.01 4.18
N ALA A 426 18.34 4.23 5.02
CA ALA A 426 19.38 5.22 4.76
C ALA A 426 20.32 4.84 3.59
N ASP A 427 20.34 3.56 3.22
CA ASP A 427 21.15 2.95 2.16
C ASP A 427 20.47 2.99 0.77
N LEU A 428 19.29 3.61 0.65
CA LEU A 428 18.68 3.81 -0.67
C LEU A 428 19.40 4.92 -1.45
N PRO A 429 19.64 4.76 -2.77
CA PRO A 429 20.34 5.74 -3.61
C PRO A 429 19.78 7.17 -3.49
N ALA A 430 18.45 7.33 -3.50
CA ALA A 430 17.83 8.65 -3.34
C ALA A 430 18.12 9.28 -1.96
N ASN A 431 18.16 8.47 -0.89
CA ASN A 431 18.49 8.94 0.46
C ASN A 431 19.98 9.26 0.61
N GLU A 432 20.87 8.47 -0.02
CA GLU A 432 22.29 8.79 -0.09
C GLU A 432 22.54 10.11 -0.83
N GLY A 433 21.82 10.36 -1.94
CA GLY A 433 21.91 11.61 -2.67
C GLY A 433 21.44 12.82 -1.88
N TYR A 434 20.36 12.68 -1.11
CA TYR A 434 19.95 13.72 -0.15
C TYR A 434 20.99 13.93 0.96
N ALA A 435 21.60 12.86 1.47
CA ALA A 435 22.64 12.95 2.49
C ALA A 435 23.93 13.58 1.95
N ALA A 436 24.27 13.38 0.68
CA ALA A 436 25.35 14.07 -0.01
C ALA A 436 25.03 15.56 -0.18
N ALA A 437 23.82 15.89 -0.63
CA ALA A 437 23.36 17.27 -0.73
C ALA A 437 23.40 18.01 0.63
N ASP A 438 22.89 17.39 1.69
CA ASP A 438 22.82 18.00 3.04
C ASP A 438 24.20 18.28 3.66
N ARG A 439 25.30 17.68 3.14
CA ARG A 439 26.67 18.01 3.58
C ARG A 439 27.14 19.37 3.08
N HIS A 440 26.66 19.80 1.91
CA HIS A 440 27.16 20.99 1.20
C HIS A 440 26.12 22.10 1.05
N PHE A 441 24.84 21.76 1.12
CA PHE A 441 23.71 22.67 0.96
C PHE A 441 22.87 22.71 2.23
N ASN A 442 22.23 23.86 2.50
CA ASN A 442 21.19 23.92 3.50
C ASN A 442 19.92 23.23 2.98
N GLN A 443 19.20 22.52 3.85
CA GLN A 443 17.98 21.78 3.49
C GLN A 443 16.94 22.65 2.77
N ALA A 444 16.84 23.93 3.15
CA ALA A 444 15.92 24.89 2.52
C ALA A 444 16.27 25.21 1.05
N ARG A 445 17.52 25.04 0.61
CA ARG A 445 17.90 25.22 -0.80
C ARG A 445 17.59 23.99 -1.64
N MET A 446 17.60 22.80 -1.04
CA MET A 446 17.31 21.55 -1.76
C MET A 446 15.81 21.30 -1.97
N ASN A 447 14.95 21.97 -1.18
CA ASN A 447 13.50 21.94 -1.33
C ASN A 447 12.91 23.37 -1.29
N PRO A 448 13.13 24.19 -2.33
CA PRO A 448 12.63 25.56 -2.35
C PRO A 448 11.11 25.60 -2.53
N GLU A 449 10.44 26.55 -1.87
CA GLU A 449 9.06 26.88 -2.19
C GLU A 449 9.02 27.79 -3.44
N LEU A 450 8.22 27.40 -4.42
CA LEU A 450 8.02 28.18 -5.64
C LEU A 450 6.75 29.04 -5.52
N LEU A 451 6.91 30.35 -5.71
CA LEU A 451 5.80 31.30 -5.77
C LEU A 451 5.63 31.78 -7.22
N LEU A 452 4.55 31.36 -7.87
CA LEU A 452 4.18 31.86 -9.18
C LEU A 452 3.51 33.24 -9.05
N VAL A 453 4.07 34.24 -9.71
CA VAL A 453 3.46 35.58 -9.85
C VAL A 453 3.04 35.76 -11.31
N GLU A 454 1.74 35.88 -11.54
CA GLU A 454 1.17 36.14 -12.87
C GLU A 454 0.68 37.58 -12.99
N SER A 455 0.86 38.16 -14.17
CA SER A 455 0.39 39.50 -14.53
C SER A 455 -0.24 39.48 -15.93
N ASP A 456 -1.08 40.46 -16.23
CA ASP A 456 -1.72 40.65 -17.55
C ASP A 456 -0.83 41.39 -18.56
N HIS A 457 0.38 41.77 -18.15
CA HIS A 457 1.39 42.46 -18.97
C HIS A 457 2.81 41.95 -18.69
N ASP A 458 3.76 42.34 -19.55
CA ASP A 458 5.17 41.95 -19.42
C ASP A 458 5.86 42.70 -18.27
N LEU A 459 6.26 41.94 -17.24
CA LEU A 459 6.91 42.45 -16.02
C LEU A 459 8.39 42.80 -16.23
N ARG A 460 8.98 42.58 -17.42
CA ARG A 460 10.40 42.86 -17.70
C ARG A 460 10.65 44.34 -17.99
N ASN A 461 10.20 45.20 -17.09
CA ASN A 461 10.42 46.64 -17.15
C ASN A 461 10.76 47.22 -15.78
N SER A 462 11.30 48.44 -15.77
CA SER A 462 11.84 49.07 -14.56
C SER A 462 10.80 49.28 -13.46
N ALA A 463 9.53 49.54 -13.81
CA ALA A 463 8.47 49.76 -12.84
C ALA A 463 8.09 48.44 -12.16
N ASP A 464 7.92 47.37 -12.94
CA ASP A 464 7.51 46.07 -12.44
C ASP A 464 8.63 45.33 -11.72
N PHE A 465 9.90 45.58 -12.05
CA PHE A 465 11.02 45.12 -11.22
C PHE A 465 10.98 45.70 -9.79
N LEU A 466 10.51 46.93 -9.59
CA LEU A 466 10.29 47.46 -8.25
C LEU A 466 9.15 46.72 -7.52
N VAL A 467 8.12 46.33 -8.26
CA VAL A 467 7.02 45.51 -7.72
C VAL A 467 7.51 44.12 -7.33
N ILE A 468 8.28 43.45 -8.19
CA ILE A 468 8.88 42.14 -7.91
C ILE A 468 9.83 42.20 -6.70
N ASP A 469 10.72 43.20 -6.61
CA ASP A 469 11.58 43.37 -5.41
C ASP A 469 10.75 43.63 -4.15
N LYS A 470 9.64 44.38 -4.25
CA LYS A 470 8.73 44.58 -3.12
C LYS A 470 8.05 43.28 -2.69
N ILE A 471 7.61 42.45 -3.64
CA ILE A 471 7.06 41.11 -3.36
C ILE A 471 8.13 40.25 -2.69
N ALA A 472 9.34 40.17 -3.25
CA ALA A 472 10.45 39.40 -2.70
C ALA A 472 10.80 39.83 -1.26
N LYS A 473 10.86 41.14 -0.99
CA LYS A 473 11.05 41.68 0.37
C LYS A 473 9.92 41.33 1.31
N ALA A 474 8.68 41.33 0.84
CA ALA A 474 7.53 40.94 1.66
C ALA A 474 7.60 39.46 2.03
N VAL A 475 7.91 38.58 1.06
CA VAL A 475 8.08 37.14 1.29
C VAL A 475 9.23 36.88 2.26
N PHE A 476 10.37 37.56 2.10
CA PHE A 476 11.53 37.42 2.97
C PHE A 476 11.25 37.81 4.44
N ARG A 477 10.28 38.70 4.69
CA ARG A 477 9.89 39.08 6.06
C ARG A 477 9.01 38.04 6.75
N THR A 478 8.51 37.03 6.03
CA THR A 478 7.73 35.95 6.62
C THR A 478 8.64 35.08 7.50
N PRO A 479 8.25 34.80 8.76
CA PRO A 479 9.03 33.93 9.64
C PRO A 479 9.29 32.56 9.00
N GLY A 480 10.54 32.08 9.07
CA GLY A 480 10.95 30.79 8.50
C GLY A 480 11.61 30.87 7.12
N ILE A 481 11.55 32.00 6.43
CA ILE A 481 12.20 32.18 5.12
C ILE A 481 13.67 32.58 5.31
N GLY A 482 14.59 31.71 4.91
CA GLY A 482 16.03 31.97 5.00
C GLY A 482 16.60 32.80 3.83
N ARG A 483 16.00 32.69 2.64
CA ARG A 483 16.42 33.39 1.41
C ARG A 483 15.25 33.45 0.43
N VAL A 484 15.17 34.51 -0.37
CA VAL A 484 14.27 34.60 -1.54
C VAL A 484 15.13 34.82 -2.77
N GLN A 485 14.94 34.00 -3.79
CA GLN A 485 15.61 34.12 -5.09
C GLN A 485 14.58 34.58 -6.12
N ALA A 486 14.89 35.67 -6.82
CA ALA A 486 14.01 36.27 -7.83
C ALA A 486 14.87 36.97 -8.90
N ILE A 487 14.28 37.38 -10.03
CA ILE A 487 15.03 38.09 -11.09
C ILE A 487 15.72 39.37 -10.61
N THR A 488 15.18 40.02 -9.58
CA THR A 488 15.75 41.22 -8.95
C THR A 488 16.71 40.92 -7.79
N ARG A 489 16.82 39.64 -7.40
CA ARG A 489 17.63 39.09 -6.30
C ARG A 489 18.12 37.67 -6.67
N PRO A 490 19.03 37.54 -7.64
CA PRO A 490 19.45 36.24 -8.18
C PRO A 490 20.20 35.38 -7.17
#